data_AF-A0A319ECU7-F1
#
_entry.id   AF-A0A319ECU7-F1
#
_cell.length_a   1.000
_cell.length_b   1.000
_cell.length_c   1.000
_cell.angle_alpha   90.00
_cell.angle_beta   90.00
_cell.angle_gamma   90.00
#
_symmetry.space_group_name_H-M   'P 1'
#
loop_
_entity.id
_entity.type
_entity.pdbx_description
1 polymer ?
#
loop_
_entity_poly.entity_id
_entity_poly.type
_entity_poly.pdbx_seq_one_letter_code
_entity_poly.pdbx_strand_id
1 'polypeptide(L)'
;MSSLAKGFILHGSQWSYRILRPLPASESQATALFKAKVIPKDYTPGTSSGGPQLPKWAIIKIASPSNENSMTLNRELKAYSFPTVATSQCFRKLYDILDFRTTAWECLDTTLAEVEYQLDPSTYSLILDFLKATLESCILLEDLSYANADIQPSNILISNLNTDNITVKVGNLGI
;
A
#
# COMPACT_ATOMS: atom_id res chain seq x y z
N MET A 1 -1.86 4.42 21.84
CA MET A 1 -1.13 4.03 20.61
C MET A 1 -0.65 2.60 20.78
N SER A 2 -1.01 1.70 19.87
CA SER A 2 -0.44 0.35 19.85
C SER A 2 0.98 0.44 19.31
N SER A 3 1.98 0.31 20.20
CA SER A 3 3.40 0.33 19.80
C SER A 3 3.85 -1.09 19.49
N LEU A 4 4.14 -1.38 18.21
CA LEU A 4 4.83 -2.62 17.86
C LEU A 4 6.34 -2.41 17.98
N ALA A 5 6.98 -3.24 18.80
CA ALA A 5 8.42 -3.20 18.98
C ALA A 5 9.17 -3.62 17.70
N LYS A 6 10.33 -3.01 17.45
CA LYS A 6 11.24 -3.46 16.41
C LYS A 6 11.60 -4.94 16.64
N GLY A 7 11.48 -5.73 15.58
CA GLY A 7 11.74 -7.16 15.61
C GLY A 7 10.52 -8.02 15.92
N PHE A 8 9.40 -7.43 16.37
CA PHE A 8 8.13 -8.14 16.52
C PHE A 8 7.70 -8.74 15.18
N ILE A 9 7.11 -9.95 15.23
CA ILE A 9 6.67 -10.68 14.03
C ILE A 9 5.15 -10.80 14.06
N LEU A 10 4.51 -10.33 12.99
CA LEU A 10 3.10 -10.55 12.71
C LEU A 10 2.97 -11.71 11.73
N HIS A 11 2.02 -12.60 11.97
CA HIS A 11 1.78 -13.76 11.11
C HIS A 11 0.53 -13.51 10.27
N GLY A 12 0.69 -13.44 8.95
CA GLY A 12 -0.41 -13.34 8.00
C GLY A 12 -0.79 -14.67 7.38
N SER A 13 -1.76 -14.60 6.47
CA SER A 13 -2.19 -15.77 5.71
C SER A 13 -1.14 -16.17 4.69
N GLN A 14 -0.56 -15.19 3.97
CA GLN A 14 0.44 -15.40 2.92
C GLN A 14 1.86 -15.38 3.47
N TRP A 15 2.21 -14.36 4.25
CA TRP A 15 3.57 -14.16 4.76
C TRP A 15 3.61 -13.83 6.24
N SER A 16 4.82 -13.85 6.82
CA SER A 16 5.06 -13.24 8.12
C SER A 16 5.81 -11.92 7.96
N TYR A 17 5.67 -11.01 8.93
CA TYR A 17 6.11 -9.62 8.81
C TYR A 17 6.89 -9.21 10.04
N ARG A 18 8.20 -9.00 9.88
CA ARG A 18 9.07 -8.52 10.96
C ARG A 18 9.13 -7.00 10.96
N ILE A 19 8.62 -6.38 12.02
CA ILE A 19 8.60 -4.93 12.20
C ILE A 19 10.02 -4.38 12.24
N LEU A 20 10.30 -3.36 11.42
CA LEU A 20 11.62 -2.70 11.38
C LEU A 20 11.60 -1.37 12.12
N ARG A 21 10.64 -0.52 11.79
CA ARG A 21 10.49 0.82 12.38
C ARG A 21 9.08 1.36 12.17
N PRO A 22 8.60 2.24 13.06
CA PRO A 22 7.46 3.08 12.76
C PRO A 22 7.77 4.03 11.59
N LEU A 23 6.74 4.38 10.85
CA LEU A 23 6.77 5.44 9.85
C LEU A 23 6.11 6.70 10.43
N PRO A 24 6.46 7.90 9.94
CA PRO A 24 5.79 9.12 10.33
C PRO A 24 4.28 8.95 10.15
N ALA A 25 3.51 9.31 11.17
CA ALA A 25 2.06 9.37 11.02
C ALA A 25 1.72 10.52 10.07
N SER A 26 0.72 10.32 9.21
CA SER A 26 -0.01 11.45 8.63
C SER A 26 -0.56 12.28 9.80
N GLU A 27 -0.63 13.61 9.63
CA GLU A 27 -1.12 14.55 10.66
C GLU A 27 -2.51 14.15 11.21
N SER A 28 -3.28 13.37 10.45
CA SER A 28 -4.43 12.63 10.96
C SER A 28 -3.98 11.38 11.74
N GLN A 29 -3.99 11.48 13.07
CA GLN A 29 -3.65 10.43 14.07
C GLN A 29 -4.51 9.14 14.00
N ALA A 30 -5.24 8.92 12.91
CA ALA A 30 -6.18 7.83 12.71
C ALA A 30 -5.53 6.45 12.63
N THR A 31 -4.26 6.36 12.21
CA THR A 31 -3.63 5.08 11.88
C THR A 31 -2.13 5.07 12.19
N ALA A 32 -1.64 4.00 12.80
CA ALA A 32 -0.20 3.78 12.97
C ALA A 32 0.36 2.99 11.76
N LEU A 33 1.47 3.48 11.21
CA LEU A 33 2.16 2.86 10.08
C LEU A 33 3.53 2.33 10.49
N PHE A 34 3.90 1.14 10.04
CA PHE A 34 5.22 0.55 10.26
C PHE A 34 5.78 -0.01 8.96
N LYS A 35 7.08 0.12 8.76
CA LYS A 35 7.78 -0.64 7.72
C LYS A 35 8.16 -2.01 8.28
N ALA A 36 7.87 -3.07 7.54
CA ALA A 36 8.19 -4.44 7.90
C ALA A 36 8.98 -5.14 6.80
N LYS A 37 9.83 -6.09 7.22
CA LYS A 37 10.43 -7.08 6.32
C LYS A 37 9.47 -8.24 6.15
N VAL A 38 9.16 -8.59 4.92
CA VAL A 38 8.36 -9.78 4.62
C VAL A 38 9.28 -11.00 4.72
N ILE A 39 8.80 -12.05 5.36
CA ILE A 39 9.48 -13.32 5.54
C ILE A 39 8.56 -14.47 5.13
N PRO A 40 9.08 -15.54 4.52
CA PRO A 40 8.27 -16.72 4.19
C PRO A 40 7.64 -17.30 5.46
N LYS A 41 6.38 -17.74 5.35
CA LYS A 41 5.65 -18.35 6.46
C LYS A 41 6.25 -19.71 6.84
N ASP A 42 6.55 -20.53 5.84
CA ASP A 42 7.08 -21.89 5.99
C ASP A 42 8.46 -22.00 5.34
N TYR A 43 9.45 -21.23 5.82
CA TYR A 43 10.81 -21.35 5.32
C TYR A 43 11.38 -22.74 5.63
N THR A 44 11.29 -23.65 4.65
CA THR A 44 12.02 -24.91 4.61
C THR A 44 13.27 -24.70 3.75
N PRO A 45 14.49 -24.80 4.32
CA PRO A 45 15.71 -24.69 3.52
C PRO A 45 15.75 -25.81 2.48
N GLY A 46 15.81 -25.47 1.20
CA GLY A 46 15.98 -26.43 0.09
C GLY A 46 14.81 -26.51 -0.91
N THR A 47 13.66 -25.90 -0.61
CA THR A 47 12.52 -25.91 -1.54
C THR A 47 12.61 -24.68 -2.45
N SER A 48 13.22 -24.82 -3.62
CA SER A 48 13.12 -23.83 -4.69
C SER A 48 11.70 -23.87 -5.29
N SER A 49 10.76 -23.17 -4.66
CA SER A 49 9.39 -23.09 -5.15
C SER A 49 9.29 -22.01 -6.22
N GLY A 50 8.80 -22.39 -7.41
CA GLY A 50 8.32 -21.47 -8.45
C GLY A 50 7.06 -20.71 -8.04
N GLY A 51 7.00 -20.26 -6.79
CA GLY A 51 5.93 -19.42 -6.25
C GLY A 51 6.13 -17.96 -6.60
N PRO A 52 5.11 -17.11 -6.35
CA PRO A 52 5.21 -15.68 -6.58
C PRO A 52 6.42 -15.11 -5.82
N GLN A 53 7.20 -14.26 -6.50
CA GLN A 53 8.39 -13.63 -5.95
C GLN A 53 8.04 -12.98 -4.61
N LEU A 54 8.72 -13.42 -3.55
CA LEU A 54 8.50 -12.91 -2.19
C LEU A 54 8.74 -11.40 -2.19
N PRO A 55 7.74 -10.58 -1.84
CA PRO A 55 7.96 -9.14 -1.68
C PRO A 55 9.03 -8.91 -0.62
N LYS A 56 9.87 -7.89 -0.79
CA LYS A 56 10.93 -7.61 0.18
C LYS A 56 10.41 -6.88 1.42
N TRP A 57 9.46 -5.98 1.20
CA TRP A 57 8.99 -5.01 2.18
C TRP A 57 7.46 -4.93 2.19
N ALA A 58 6.90 -4.63 3.35
CA ALA A 58 5.50 -4.33 3.51
C ALA A 58 5.29 -3.12 4.44
N ILE A 59 4.14 -2.47 4.28
CA ILE A 59 3.64 -1.46 5.20
C ILE A 59 2.58 -2.10 6.08
N ILE A 60 2.79 -2.08 7.38
CA ILE A 60 1.79 -2.51 8.36
C ILE A 60 0.98 -1.29 8.76
N LYS A 61 -0.32 -1.36 8.53
CA LYS A 61 -1.30 -0.33 8.86
C LYS A 61 -2.16 -0.83 10.02
N ILE A 62 -2.18 -0.10 11.13
CA ILE A 62 -2.98 -0.41 12.32
C ILE A 62 -3.98 0.73 12.56
N ALA A 63 -5.25 0.46 12.36
CA ALA A 63 -6.31 1.42 12.66
C ALA A 63 -6.39 1.71 14.17
N SER A 64 -6.50 2.98 14.53
CA SER A 64 -6.72 3.37 15.92
C SER A 64 -8.08 2.84 16.43
N PRO A 65 -8.28 2.70 17.75
CA PRO A 65 -9.45 2.01 18.31
C PRO A 65 -10.82 2.66 18.10
N SER A 66 -10.89 3.83 17.45
CA SER A 66 -12.14 4.55 17.25
C SER A 66 -13.03 3.88 16.20
N ASN A 67 -14.35 4.04 16.38
CA ASN A 67 -15.33 3.45 15.46
C ASN A 67 -15.19 4.01 14.04
N GLU A 68 -14.89 5.30 13.88
CA GLU A 68 -14.71 5.93 12.57
C GLU A 68 -13.55 5.29 11.80
N ASN A 69 -12.39 5.09 12.43
CA ASN A 69 -11.23 4.49 11.77
C ASN A 69 -11.46 3.04 11.37
N SER A 70 -12.22 2.29 12.19
CA SER A 70 -12.68 0.96 11.84
C SER A 70 -13.60 0.97 10.62
N MET A 71 -14.52 1.93 10.52
CA MET A 71 -15.39 2.08 9.35
C MET A 71 -14.59 2.43 8.08
N THR A 72 -13.64 3.37 8.17
CA THR A 72 -12.78 3.75 7.04
C THR A 72 -11.95 2.57 6.56
N LEU A 73 -11.32 1.82 7.47
CA LEU A 73 -10.57 0.61 7.11
C LEU A 73 -11.49 -0.45 6.46
N ASN A 74 -12.69 -0.66 6.99
CA ASN A 74 -13.63 -1.61 6.40
C ASN A 74 -14.09 -1.20 5.00
N ARG A 75 -14.30 0.10 4.74
CA ARG A 75 -14.60 0.60 3.39
C ARG A 75 -13.43 0.35 2.44
N GLU A 76 -12.21 0.65 2.89
CA GLU A 76 -11.00 0.39 2.11
C GLU A 76 -10.87 -1.10 1.78
N LEU A 77 -11.02 -1.98 2.78
CA LEU A 77 -10.95 -3.43 2.59
C LEU A 77 -12.07 -3.95 1.66
N LYS A 78 -13.26 -3.35 1.68
CA LYS A 78 -14.34 -3.70 0.75
C LYS A 78 -13.94 -3.35 -0.69
N ALA A 79 -13.35 -2.19 -0.94
CA ALA A 79 -12.84 -1.84 -2.27
C ALA A 79 -11.75 -2.84 -2.72
N TYR A 80 -10.82 -3.19 -1.84
CA TYR A 80 -9.76 -4.17 -2.16
C TYR A 80 -10.25 -5.62 -2.28
N SER A 81 -11.48 -5.93 -1.86
CA SER A 81 -12.08 -7.25 -2.05
C SER A 81 -12.52 -7.50 -3.50
N PHE A 82 -12.67 -6.46 -4.31
CA PHE A 82 -13.00 -6.60 -5.73
C PHE A 82 -11.80 -7.18 -6.50
N PRO A 83 -11.97 -8.28 -7.27
CA PRO A 83 -10.89 -8.87 -8.05
C PRO A 83 -10.21 -7.89 -9.01
N THR A 84 -10.99 -6.98 -9.63
CA THR A 84 -10.49 -5.94 -10.52
C THR A 84 -9.54 -4.99 -9.81
N VAL A 85 -9.85 -4.60 -8.57
CA VAL A 85 -8.99 -3.74 -7.75
C VAL A 85 -7.75 -4.52 -7.28
N ALA A 86 -7.93 -5.75 -6.82
CA ALA A 86 -6.85 -6.56 -6.26
C ALA A 86 -5.78 -6.97 -7.29
N THR A 87 -6.16 -7.13 -8.56
CA THR A 87 -5.26 -7.58 -9.64
C THR A 87 -4.71 -6.46 -10.51
N SER A 88 -5.31 -5.27 -10.48
CA SER A 88 -4.87 -4.12 -11.27
C SER A 88 -3.51 -3.58 -10.82
N GLN A 89 -2.76 -3.04 -11.78
CA GLN A 89 -1.47 -2.40 -11.52
C GLN A 89 -1.61 -0.98 -10.98
N CYS A 90 -2.74 -0.31 -11.22
CA CYS A 90 -2.95 1.07 -10.79
C CYS A 90 -3.32 1.20 -9.30
N PHE A 91 -3.59 0.09 -8.59
CA PHE A 91 -3.84 0.09 -7.15
C PHE A 91 -2.70 -0.55 -6.36
N ARG A 92 -2.41 0.02 -5.19
CA ARG A 92 -1.49 -0.61 -4.21
C ARG A 92 -2.02 -1.97 -3.79
N LYS A 93 -1.18 -3.01 -3.79
CA LYS A 93 -1.63 -4.35 -3.36
C LYS A 93 -1.85 -4.43 -1.84
N LEU A 94 -2.96 -5.06 -1.44
CA LEU A 94 -3.19 -5.58 -0.10
C LEU A 94 -2.56 -6.98 -0.03
N TYR A 95 -1.61 -7.18 0.88
CA TYR A 95 -0.92 -8.45 1.04
C TYR A 95 -1.65 -9.37 2.01
N ASP A 96 -1.97 -8.88 3.21
CA ASP A 96 -2.66 -9.68 4.23
C ASP A 96 -3.57 -8.82 5.09
N ILE A 97 -4.67 -9.42 5.53
CA ILE A 97 -5.46 -8.94 6.66
C ILE A 97 -4.98 -9.75 7.87
N LEU A 98 -4.33 -9.08 8.82
CA LEU A 98 -3.68 -9.74 9.97
C LEU A 98 -4.65 -9.89 11.14
N ASP A 99 -5.49 -8.89 11.35
CA ASP A 99 -6.65 -8.93 12.25
C ASP A 99 -7.68 -7.86 11.82
N PHE A 100 -8.70 -7.60 12.65
CA PHE A 100 -9.76 -6.65 12.37
C PHE A 100 -9.34 -5.17 12.30
N ARG A 101 -8.10 -4.83 12.68
CA ARG A 101 -7.52 -3.47 12.64
C ARG A 101 -6.16 -3.40 11.95
N THR A 102 -5.53 -4.54 11.72
CA THR A 102 -4.15 -4.64 11.27
C THR A 102 -4.08 -5.27 9.89
N THR A 103 -3.43 -4.58 8.97
CA THR A 103 -3.33 -4.97 7.55
C THR A 103 -1.91 -4.78 7.06
N ALA A 104 -1.49 -5.63 6.12
CA ALA A 104 -0.18 -5.56 5.47
C ALA A 104 -0.36 -5.19 4.00
N TRP A 105 0.42 -4.21 3.55
CA TRP A 105 0.30 -3.61 2.22
C TRP A 105 1.64 -3.62 1.49
N GLU A 106 1.57 -3.54 0.16
CA GLU A 106 2.72 -3.27 -0.69
C GLU A 106 3.43 -1.98 -0.28
N CYS A 107 4.76 -2.06 -0.20
CA CYS A 107 5.63 -0.93 0.14
C CYS A 107 6.22 -0.35 -1.14
N LEU A 108 5.82 0.88 -1.46
CA LEU A 108 6.48 1.69 -2.49
C LEU A 108 7.53 2.62 -1.86
N ASP A 109 8.34 3.26 -2.70
CA ASP A 109 9.53 4.01 -2.25
C ASP A 109 9.17 5.39 -1.68
N THR A 110 8.24 6.08 -2.32
CA THR A 110 7.84 7.46 -2.00
C THR A 110 6.39 7.74 -2.38
N THR A 111 5.88 8.90 -2.00
CA THR A 111 4.61 9.45 -2.51
C THR A 111 4.84 10.63 -3.44
N LEU A 112 3.84 10.99 -4.26
CA LEU A 112 3.91 12.18 -5.11
C LEU A 112 4.05 13.47 -4.29
N ALA A 113 3.52 13.50 -3.06
CA ALA A 113 3.68 14.63 -2.14
C ALA A 113 5.14 14.90 -1.73
N GLU A 114 6.00 13.88 -1.80
CA GLU A 114 7.41 13.96 -1.39
C GLU A 114 8.34 14.19 -2.59
N VAL A 115 7.83 14.13 -3.83
CA VAL A 115 8.62 14.38 -5.03
C VAL A 115 8.73 15.88 -5.27
N GLU A 116 9.96 16.39 -5.31
CA GLU A 116 10.23 17.77 -5.68
C GLU A 116 9.99 17.97 -7.18
N TYR A 117 9.24 19.02 -7.53
CA TYR A 117 9.01 19.37 -8.93
C TYR A 117 10.29 19.92 -9.57
N GLN A 118 10.65 19.36 -10.73
CA GLN A 118 11.77 19.84 -11.54
C GLN A 118 11.33 20.00 -12.99
N LEU A 119 11.88 20.99 -13.69
CA LEU A 119 11.53 21.25 -15.10
C LEU A 119 12.42 20.41 -16.03
N ASP A 120 12.21 19.10 -16.02
CA ASP A 120 13.02 18.15 -16.78
C ASP A 120 12.17 17.01 -17.38
N PRO A 121 12.70 16.27 -18.39
CA PRO A 121 11.96 15.19 -19.05
C PRO A 121 11.45 14.09 -18.11
N SER A 122 12.18 13.75 -17.04
CA SER A 122 11.77 12.71 -16.09
C SER A 122 10.54 13.12 -15.28
N THR A 123 10.43 14.39 -14.92
CA THR A 123 9.24 14.95 -14.26
C THR A 123 8.02 14.88 -15.17
N TYR A 124 8.16 15.17 -16.47
CA TYR A 124 7.05 15.00 -17.42
C TYR A 124 6.61 13.55 -17.59
N SER A 125 7.56 12.61 -17.65
CA SER A 125 7.25 11.18 -17.67
C SER A 125 6.47 10.75 -16.42
N LEU A 126 6.92 11.18 -15.23
CA LEU A 126 6.21 10.93 -13.98
C LEU A 126 4.80 11.51 -14.00
N ILE A 127 4.62 12.73 -14.53
CA ILE A 127 3.30 13.36 -14.68
C ILE A 127 2.37 12.48 -15.52
N LEU A 128 2.84 12.01 -16.67
CA LEU A 128 2.05 11.14 -17.53
C LEU A 128 1.71 9.82 -16.85
N ASP A 129 2.65 9.22 -16.12
CA ASP A 129 2.43 7.92 -15.47
C ASP A 129 1.44 8.02 -14.31
N PHE A 130 1.50 9.07 -13.49
CA PHE A 130 0.51 9.22 -12.42
C PHE A 130 -0.87 9.59 -12.96
N LEU A 131 -0.96 10.40 -14.02
CA LEU A 131 -2.24 10.73 -14.65
C LEU A 131 -2.89 9.47 -15.25
N LYS A 132 -2.12 8.62 -15.93
CA LYS A 132 -2.59 7.33 -16.44
C LYS A 132 -3.10 6.43 -15.32
N ALA A 133 -2.29 6.21 -14.29
CA ALA A 133 -2.67 5.34 -13.17
C ALA A 133 -3.93 5.85 -12.46
N THR A 134 -4.04 7.16 -12.26
CA THR A 134 -5.20 7.79 -11.62
C THR A 134 -6.45 7.64 -12.49
N LEU A 135 -6.36 7.95 -13.79
CA LEU A 135 -7.49 7.83 -14.70
C LEU A 135 -7.97 6.37 -14.83
N GLU A 136 -7.04 5.43 -14.98
CA GLU A 136 -7.36 4.00 -15.00
C GLU A 136 -8.04 3.58 -13.70
N SER A 137 -7.57 4.06 -12.55
CA SER A 137 -8.21 3.78 -11.26
C SER A 137 -9.64 4.29 -11.19
N CYS A 138 -9.93 5.47 -11.76
CA CYS A 138 -11.27 6.05 -11.81
C CYS A 138 -12.21 5.19 -12.66
N ILE A 139 -11.77 4.79 -13.86
CA ILE A 139 -12.57 3.94 -14.76
C ILE A 139 -12.91 2.60 -14.08
N LEU A 140 -11.92 1.95 -13.48
CA LEU A 140 -12.14 0.66 -12.81
C LEU A 140 -13.06 0.76 -11.59
N LEU A 141 -13.03 1.88 -10.85
CA LEU A 141 -13.95 2.11 -9.74
C LEU A 141 -15.36 2.46 -10.24
N GLU A 142 -15.47 3.24 -11.31
CA GLU A 142 -16.76 3.63 -11.90
C GLU A 142 -17.55 2.39 -12.36
N ASP A 143 -16.88 1.42 -13.00
CA ASP A 143 -17.47 0.13 -13.40
C ASP A 143 -18.03 -0.66 -12.20
N LEU A 144 -17.51 -0.40 -11.00
CA LEU A 144 -17.96 -1.01 -9.75
C LEU A 144 -18.99 -0.14 -9.00
N SER A 145 -19.36 1.02 -9.54
CA SER A 145 -20.15 2.06 -8.87
C SER A 145 -19.49 2.59 -7.59
N TYR A 146 -18.16 2.65 -7.58
CA TYR A 146 -17.35 3.29 -6.55
C TYR A 146 -16.68 4.55 -7.11
N ALA A 147 -16.30 5.45 -6.21
CA ALA A 147 -15.43 6.57 -6.52
C ALA A 147 -14.41 6.69 -5.40
N ASN A 148 -13.16 7.04 -5.74
CA ASN A 148 -12.19 7.45 -4.75
C ASN A 148 -12.33 8.96 -4.53
N ALA A 149 -12.82 9.36 -3.36
CA ALA A 149 -12.99 10.77 -3.01
C ALA A 149 -11.70 11.42 -2.48
N ASP A 150 -10.61 10.66 -2.30
CA ASP A 150 -9.38 11.08 -1.65
C ASP A 150 -8.15 10.98 -2.56
N ILE A 151 -8.31 11.39 -3.83
CA ILE A 151 -7.20 11.50 -4.78
C ILE A 151 -6.40 12.77 -4.45
N GLN A 152 -5.29 12.58 -3.75
CA GLN A 152 -4.35 13.63 -3.37
C GLN A 152 -2.89 13.12 -3.44
N PRO A 153 -1.88 14.01 -3.54
CA PRO A 153 -0.49 13.60 -3.77
C PRO A 153 0.07 12.58 -2.75
N SER A 154 -0.38 12.60 -1.50
CA SER A 154 0.06 11.64 -0.47
C SER A 154 -0.47 10.21 -0.68
N ASN A 155 -1.53 10.05 -1.48
CA ASN A 155 -2.13 8.76 -1.81
C ASN A 155 -1.72 8.24 -3.18
N ILE A 156 -0.89 8.99 -3.91
CA ILE A 156 -0.23 8.56 -5.13
C ILE A 156 1.15 8.04 -4.77
N LEU A 157 1.33 6.74 -4.88
CA LEU A 157 2.50 6.00 -4.42
C LEU A 157 3.41 5.71 -5.62
N ILE A 158 4.71 5.87 -5.42
CA ILE A 158 5.71 5.82 -6.49
C ILE A 158 6.86 4.88 -6.09
N SER A 159 7.28 4.04 -7.02
CA SER A 159 8.49 3.24 -6.92
C SER A 159 9.36 3.34 -8.17
N ASN A 160 10.65 3.06 -8.00
CA ASN A 160 11.65 3.15 -9.07
C ASN A 160 11.71 4.54 -9.73
N LEU A 161 11.55 5.59 -8.93
CA LEU A 161 11.78 6.97 -9.37
C LEU A 161 13.20 7.09 -9.95
N ASN A 162 13.37 7.88 -11.01
CA ASN A 162 14.62 8.06 -11.76
C ASN A 162 15.09 6.82 -12.55
N THR A 163 14.18 5.91 -12.87
CA THR A 163 14.44 4.80 -13.79
C THR A 163 13.48 4.87 -14.97
N ASP A 164 13.76 4.10 -16.03
CA ASP A 164 12.88 4.00 -17.20
C ASP A 164 11.57 3.21 -16.92
N ASN A 165 11.40 2.69 -15.70
CA ASN A 165 10.26 1.85 -15.32
C ASN A 165 9.64 2.30 -13.99
N ILE A 166 9.15 3.55 -13.98
CA ILE A 166 8.44 4.13 -12.86
C ILE A 166 7.16 3.34 -12.62
N THR A 167 6.91 2.96 -11.37
CA THR A 167 5.64 2.37 -10.95
C THR A 167 4.85 3.42 -10.19
N VAL A 168 3.64 3.72 -10.65
CA VAL A 168 2.71 4.61 -9.96
C VAL A 168 1.42 3.88 -9.61
N LYS A 169 0.98 4.03 -8.36
CA LYS A 169 -0.21 3.37 -7.84
C LYS A 169 -1.02 4.29 -6.95
N VAL A 170 -2.34 4.14 -7.00
CA VAL A 170 -3.28 4.78 -6.09
C VAL A 170 -3.45 3.92 -4.84
N GLY A 171 -3.38 4.57 -3.67
CA GLY A 171 -3.69 3.98 -2.38
C GLY A 171 -4.89 4.66 -1.71
N ASN A 172 -5.23 4.19 -0.51
CA ASN A 172 -6.24 4.77 0.37
C ASN A 172 -7.65 4.90 -0.26
N LEU A 173 -8.35 3.78 -0.43
CA LEU A 173 -9.69 3.72 -1.02
C LEU A 173 -10.83 3.77 0.02
N GLY A 174 -10.55 4.28 1.22
CA GLY A 174 -11.46 4.18 2.37
C GLY A 174 -12.50 5.30 2.51
N ILE A 175 -12.41 6.34 1.67
CA ILE A 175 -13.18 7.58 1.78
C ILE A 175 -14.13 7.73 0.59
#